data_AF-A0A7X0JUN7-F1
#
_entry.id   AF-A0A7X0JUN7-F1
#
_cell.length_a   1.000
_cell.length_b   1.000
_cell.length_c   1.000
_cell.angle_alpha   90.00
_cell.angle_beta   90.00
_cell.angle_gamma   90.00
#
_symmetry.space_group_name_H-M   'P 1'
#
loop_
_entity.id
_entity.type
_entity.pdbx_description
1 polymer ?
#
loop_
_entity_poly.entity_id
_entity_poly.type
_entity_poly.pdbx_seq_one_letter_code
_entity_poly.pdbx_strand_id
1 'polypeptide(L)'
;MKTDTDKRLVLLHPNDNIFVCCQTISAGESVVLEGESLVIHSDIHVGHKLARCDIALKEKIIKYGASIGSAKASIQRAEHVHLHNIKSDYMPSYQRSGVVDDNLVQTKAEEK
;
A
#
# COMPACT_ATOMS: atom_id res chain seq x y z
N MET A 1 11.05 -17.35 15.61
CA MET A 1 9.94 -18.17 15.07
C MET A 1 9.65 -17.64 13.67
N LYS A 2 9.76 -18.44 12.61
CA LYS A 2 9.29 -17.99 11.28
C LYS A 2 7.77 -17.91 11.39
N THR A 3 7.20 -16.72 11.32
CA THR A 3 5.76 -16.54 11.16
C THR A 3 5.38 -17.11 9.81
N ASP A 4 4.38 -17.97 9.77
CA ASP A 4 3.86 -18.53 8.52
C ASP A 4 3.10 -17.43 7.77
N THR A 5 3.82 -16.64 6.99
CA THR A 5 3.28 -15.50 6.24
C THR A 5 3.61 -15.70 4.76
N ASP A 6 2.66 -15.37 3.89
CA ASP A 6 2.81 -15.44 2.43
C ASP A 6 4.13 -14.77 1.99
N LYS A 7 4.93 -15.48 1.20
CA LYS A 7 6.26 -15.04 0.72
C LYS A 7 6.24 -13.72 -0.05
N ARG A 8 5.08 -13.29 -0.54
CA ARG A 8 4.88 -12.01 -1.23
C ARG A 8 4.79 -10.84 -0.26
N LEU A 9 4.71 -11.10 1.04
CA LEU A 9 4.60 -10.10 2.08
C LEU A 9 5.86 -10.12 2.94
N VAL A 10 6.37 -8.93 3.26
CA VAL A 10 7.52 -8.77 4.16
C VAL A 10 7.14 -7.92 5.36
N LEU A 11 7.46 -8.43 6.55
CA LEU A 11 7.45 -7.67 7.79
C LEU A 11 8.85 -7.08 7.99
N LEU A 12 8.98 -5.76 7.94
CA LEU A 12 10.28 -5.09 8.04
C LEU A 12 10.79 -5.01 9.47
N HIS A 13 9.90 -4.89 10.44
CA HIS A 13 10.24 -4.82 11.85
C HIS A 13 9.17 -5.52 12.72
N PRO A 14 9.52 -6.18 13.84
CA PRO A 14 8.55 -6.89 14.68
C PRO A 14 7.38 -6.05 15.18
N ASN A 15 7.60 -4.75 15.38
CA ASN A 15 6.59 -3.79 15.84
C ASN A 15 5.74 -3.18 14.71
N ASP A 16 5.97 -3.56 13.45
CA ASP A 16 5.15 -3.05 12.35
C ASP A 16 3.73 -3.60 12.43
N ASN A 17 2.74 -2.74 12.20
CA ASN A 17 1.33 -3.11 12.09
C ASN A 17 0.88 -3.22 10.63
N ILE A 18 1.84 -3.26 9.70
CA ILE A 18 1.63 -3.49 8.28
C ILE A 18 2.67 -4.48 7.74
N PHE A 19 2.34 -5.12 6.62
CA PHE A 19 3.29 -5.78 5.73
C PHE A 19 3.54 -4.90 4.49
N VAL A 20 4.69 -5.07 3.85
CA VAL A 20 4.94 -4.52 2.51
C VAL A 20 4.80 -5.62 1.47
N CYS A 21 4.14 -5.31 0.36
CA CYS A 21 3.91 -6.23 -0.73
C CYS A 21 5.12 -6.25 -1.69
N CYS A 22 5.72 -7.41 -1.89
CA CYS A 22 6.85 -7.63 -2.80
C CYS A 22 6.42 -8.14 -4.19
N GLN A 23 5.20 -8.65 -4.32
CA GLN A 23 4.57 -9.09 -5.57
C GLN A 23 3.10 -8.69 -5.55
N THR A 24 2.50 -8.39 -6.69
CA THR A 24 1.07 -8.06 -6.73
C THR A 24 0.22 -9.20 -6.16
N ILE A 25 -0.77 -8.85 -5.35
CA ILE A 25 -1.84 -9.75 -4.88
C ILE A 25 -3.15 -9.19 -5.43
N SER A 26 -3.86 -10.00 -6.20
CA SER A 26 -5.13 -9.61 -6.83
C SER A 26 -6.28 -9.77 -5.84
N ALA A 27 -7.34 -8.99 -6.02
CA ALA A 27 -8.58 -9.22 -5.30
C ALA A 27 -9.11 -10.65 -5.53
N GLY A 28 -9.63 -11.27 -4.47
CA GLY A 28 -10.11 -12.65 -4.45
C GLY A 28 -9.05 -13.70 -4.14
N GLU A 29 -7.76 -13.35 -4.15
CA GLU A 29 -6.71 -14.28 -3.74
C GLU A 29 -6.71 -14.51 -2.23
N SER A 30 -6.40 -15.74 -1.79
CA SER A 30 -6.09 -16.04 -0.39
C SER A 30 -4.60 -15.89 -0.11
N VAL A 31 -4.28 -15.29 1.02
CA VAL A 31 -2.91 -15.17 1.55
C VAL A 31 -2.86 -15.66 2.99
N VAL A 32 -1.71 -16.18 3.41
CA VAL A 32 -1.50 -16.55 4.81
C VAL A 32 -0.85 -15.37 5.54
N LEU A 33 -1.47 -14.88 6.61
CA LEU A 33 -0.91 -13.89 7.53
C LEU A 33 -0.68 -14.53 8.89
N GLU A 34 0.57 -14.84 9.24
CA GLU A 34 0.93 -15.38 10.56
C GLU A 34 0.16 -16.66 10.94
N GLY A 35 -0.03 -17.56 9.98
CA GLY A 35 -0.72 -18.84 10.14
C GLY A 35 -2.23 -18.80 9.84
N GLU A 36 -2.79 -17.63 9.54
CA GLU A 36 -4.20 -17.46 9.22
C GLU A 36 -4.41 -17.20 7.72
N SER A 37 -5.26 -18.00 7.06
CA SER A 37 -5.62 -17.78 5.65
C SER A 37 -6.74 -16.75 5.54
N LEU A 38 -6.49 -15.66 4.80
CA LEU A 38 -7.41 -14.54 4.60
C LEU A 38 -7.58 -14.22 3.11
N VAL A 39 -8.80 -13.85 2.72
CA VAL A 39 -9.10 -13.40 1.34
C VAL A 39 -8.83 -11.91 1.22
N ILE A 40 -8.11 -11.51 0.17
CA ILE A 40 -7.84 -10.11 -0.13
C ILE A 40 -8.97 -9.52 -0.97
N HIS A 41 -9.52 -8.38 -0.55
CA HIS A 41 -10.70 -7.78 -1.19
C HIS A 41 -10.39 -6.69 -2.23
N SER A 42 -9.12 -6.32 -2.41
CA SER A 42 -8.68 -5.29 -3.35
C SER A 42 -7.28 -5.59 -3.87
N ASP A 43 -6.97 -5.17 -5.09
CA ASP A 43 -5.61 -5.32 -5.63
C ASP A 43 -4.56 -4.59 -4.78
N ILE A 44 -3.48 -5.30 -4.45
CA ILE A 44 -2.34 -4.81 -3.67
C ILE A 44 -1.10 -4.90 -4.54
N HIS A 45 -0.69 -3.77 -5.12
CA HIS A 45 0.48 -3.72 -6.00
C HIS A 45 1.81 -3.80 -5.24
N VAL A 46 2.87 -4.09 -5.97
CA VAL A 46 4.25 -4.08 -5.44
C VAL A 46 4.56 -2.75 -4.75
N GLY A 47 5.17 -2.83 -3.57
CA GLY A 47 5.53 -1.68 -2.73
C GLY A 47 4.39 -1.14 -1.87
N HIS A 48 3.15 -1.54 -2.13
CA HIS A 48 2.01 -1.15 -1.30
C HIS A 48 2.02 -1.88 0.04
N LYS A 49 1.15 -1.44 0.95
CA LYS A 49 1.10 -1.97 2.31
C LYS A 49 -0.20 -2.73 2.53
N LEU A 50 -0.12 -3.80 3.32
CA LEU A 50 -1.26 -4.59 3.78
C LEU A 50 -1.36 -4.48 5.30
N ALA A 51 -2.54 -4.30 5.86
CA ALA A 51 -2.72 -4.23 7.30
C ALA A 51 -2.40 -5.57 7.96
N ARG A 52 -1.50 -5.59 8.94
CA ARG A 52 -1.18 -6.80 9.72
C ARG A 52 -2.24 -7.06 10.78
N CYS A 53 -2.87 -6.04 11.32
CA CYS A 53 -3.96 -6.16 12.29
C CYS A 53 -5.04 -5.13 11.95
N ASP A 54 -6.14 -5.14 12.69
CA ASP A 54 -7.07 -4.02 12.67
C ASP A 54 -6.35 -2.76 13.17
N ILE A 55 -6.59 -1.64 12.50
CA ILE A 55 -6.02 -0.34 12.80
C ILE A 55 -7.18 0.64 12.93
N ALA A 56 -7.39 1.22 14.11
CA ALA A 56 -8.49 2.13 14.36
C ALA A 56 -8.30 3.49 13.65
N LEU A 57 -9.40 4.22 13.44
CA LEU A 57 -9.34 5.61 13.01
C LEU A 57 -8.36 6.42 13.88
N LYS A 58 -7.47 7.20 13.23
CA LYS A 58 -6.38 8.00 13.84
C LYS A 58 -5.26 7.20 14.49
N GLU A 59 -5.31 5.86 14.51
CA GLU A 59 -4.20 5.04 15.00
C GLU A 59 -2.98 5.18 14.10
N LYS A 60 -1.79 5.02 14.70
CA LYS A 60 -0.51 5.15 13.98
C LYS A 60 -0.27 3.97 13.06
N ILE A 61 0.25 4.27 11.87
CA ILE A 61 0.78 3.28 10.95
C ILE A 61 2.28 3.14 11.24
N ILE A 62 2.71 1.95 11.63
CA ILE A 62 4.09 1.66 12.03
C ILE A 62 4.77 0.85 10.93
N LYS A 63 5.87 1.39 10.38
CA LYS A 63 6.73 0.74 9.39
C LYS A 63 8.19 0.97 9.78
N TYR A 64 9.03 -0.07 9.71
CA TYR A 64 10.40 -0.05 10.23
C TYR A 64 10.46 0.28 11.74
N GLY A 65 9.42 -0.05 12.51
CA GLY A 65 9.31 0.27 13.92
C GLY A 65 9.05 1.75 14.22
N ALA A 66 8.82 2.59 13.20
CA ALA A 66 8.54 4.02 13.34
C ALA A 66 7.15 4.37 12.80
N SER A 67 6.50 5.36 13.40
CA SER A 67 5.27 5.94 12.85
C SER A 67 5.58 6.56 11.50
N ILE A 68 4.80 6.24 10.47
CA ILE A 68 4.85 6.89 9.15
C ILE A 68 3.63 7.78 8.89
N GLY A 69 2.66 7.78 9.80
CA GLY A 69 1.39 8.47 9.64
C GLY A 69 0.30 7.91 10.52
N SER A 70 -0.93 8.34 10.27
CA SER A 70 -2.12 7.90 10.98
C SER A 70 -3.23 7.47 10.01
N ALA A 71 -4.07 6.52 10.44
CA ALA A 71 -5.24 6.08 9.67
C ALA A 71 -6.30 7.20 9.56
N LYS A 72 -6.89 7.35 8.37
CA LYS A 72 -7.98 8.28 8.06
C LYS A 72 -9.37 7.66 8.23
N ALA A 73 -9.43 6.34 8.32
CA ALA A 73 -10.59 5.52 8.61
C ALA A 73 -10.12 4.31 9.43
N SER A 74 -11.03 3.54 10.00
CA SER A 74 -10.67 2.19 10.48
C SER A 74 -10.24 1.34 9.28
N ILE A 75 -9.19 0.56 9.46
CA ILE A 75 -8.61 -0.33 8.45
C ILE A 75 -8.62 -1.72 9.04
N GLN A 76 -9.25 -2.68 8.37
CA GLN A 76 -9.31 -4.06 8.85
C GLN A 76 -8.01 -4.79 8.54
N ARG A 77 -7.70 -5.84 9.31
CA ARG A 77 -6.63 -6.78 8.98
C ARG A 77 -6.79 -7.27 7.54
N ALA A 78 -5.65 -7.40 6.84
CA ALA A 78 -5.57 -7.73 5.41
C ALA A 78 -6.12 -6.67 4.43
N GLU A 79 -6.51 -5.48 4.89
CA GLU A 79 -6.92 -4.39 4.01
C GLU A 79 -5.71 -3.64 3.41
N HIS A 80 -5.91 -3.04 2.22
CA HIS A 80 -4.92 -2.22 1.53
C HIS A 80 -4.63 -0.92 2.29
N VAL A 81 -3.39 -0.73 2.74
CA VAL A 81 -2.95 0.50 3.41
C VAL A 81 -2.23 1.44 2.43
N HIS A 82 -2.89 2.53 2.04
CA HIS A 82 -2.35 3.52 1.09
C HIS A 82 -2.85 4.94 1.38
N LEU A 83 -2.42 5.91 0.57
CA LEU A 83 -2.77 7.33 0.70
C LEU A 83 -4.29 7.60 0.78
N HIS A 84 -5.15 6.70 0.32
CA HIS A 84 -6.59 6.88 0.41
C HIS A 84 -7.11 6.70 1.86
N ASN A 85 -6.48 5.83 2.67
CA ASN A 85 -6.88 5.54 4.05
C ASN A 85 -5.81 5.86 5.11
N ILE A 86 -4.64 6.39 4.73
CA ILE A 86 -3.66 6.95 5.68
C ILE A 86 -3.26 8.38 5.31
N LYS A 87 -2.84 9.15 6.30
CA LYS A 87 -2.16 10.44 6.11
C LYS A 87 -0.78 10.38 6.74
N SER A 88 0.21 10.98 6.08
CA SER A 88 1.51 11.23 6.73
C SER A 88 1.35 12.31 7.79
N ASP A 89 1.99 12.12 8.94
CA ASP A 89 2.03 13.12 10.01
C ASP A 89 3.27 14.03 9.92
N TYR A 90 4.15 13.78 8.95
CA TYR A 90 5.41 14.52 8.77
C TYR A 90 5.35 15.52 7.62
N MET A 91 4.75 15.14 6.50
CA MET A 91 4.70 15.96 5.28
C MET A 91 3.42 15.69 4.50
N PRO A 92 2.81 16.70 3.85
CA PRO A 92 1.69 16.50 2.94
C PRO A 92 2.03 15.49 1.84
N SER A 93 1.05 14.65 1.49
CA SER A 93 1.17 13.73 0.36
C SER A 93 0.71 14.43 -0.91
N TYR A 94 1.56 14.43 -1.95
CA TYR A 94 1.22 14.95 -3.28
C TYR A 94 1.05 13.78 -4.24
N GLN A 95 -0.13 13.67 -4.86
CA GLN A 95 -0.32 12.75 -5.98
C GLN A 95 0.02 13.47 -7.27
N ARG A 96 0.93 12.91 -8.07
CA ARG A 96 1.13 13.38 -9.43
C ARG A 96 0.01 12.84 -10.28
N SER A 97 -0.85 13.71 -10.79
CA SER A 97 -1.77 13.37 -11.88
C SER A 97 -0.91 13.10 -13.11
N GLY A 98 -0.75 11.84 -13.49
CA GLY A 98 -0.09 11.48 -14.73
C GLY A 98 -0.97 11.89 -15.90
N VAL A 99 -0.84 13.12 -16.38
CA VAL A 99 -1.29 13.46 -17.73
C VAL A 99 -0.20 13.01 -18.67
N VAL A 100 -0.45 11.90 -19.38
CA VAL A 100 0.36 11.50 -20.53
C VAL A 100 -0.25 12.23 -21.72
N ASP A 101 0.41 13.29 -22.20
CA ASP A 101 -0.02 14.02 -23.38
C ASP A 101 0.45 13.26 -24.63
N ASP A 102 -0.43 12.45 -25.22
CA ASP A 102 -0.15 11.62 -26.41
C ASP A 102 -0.08 12.42 -27.74
N ASN A 103 -0.11 13.77 -27.70
CA ASN A 103 -0.31 14.61 -28.90
C ASN A 103 0.83 15.57 -29.27
N LEU A 104 2.08 15.31 -28.87
CA LEU A 104 3.25 16.07 -29.37
C LEU A 104 4.02 15.35 -30.49
N VAL A 105 3.30 14.88 -31.51
CA VAL A 105 3.87 14.62 -32.84
C VAL A 105 2.90 15.18 -33.88
N GLN A 106 3.05 16.46 -34.23
CA GLN A 106 3.01 17.00 -35.60
C GLN A 106 2.97 18.54 -35.63
N THR A 107 3.44 19.07 -36.76
CA THR A 107 3.44 20.47 -37.23
C THR A 107 4.67 21.28 -36.78
N LYS A 108 5.52 21.83 -37.65
CA LYS A 108 5.38 22.22 -39.07
C LYS A 108 6.71 22.10 -39.82
N ALA A 109 6.66 21.48 -40.99
CA ALA A 109 7.52 21.80 -42.12
C ALA A 109 6.80 22.84 -42.99
N GLU A 110 7.60 23.77 -43.52
CA GLU A 110 7.43 24.56 -44.74
C GLU A 110 6.50 25.79 -44.81
N GLU A 111 6.95 26.63 -45.74
CA GLU A 111 6.38 27.84 -46.37
C GLU A 111 6.74 29.16 -45.66
N LYS A 112 7.42 30.13 -46.27
CA LYS A 112 7.82 30.36 -47.68
C LYS A 112 8.89 31.46 -47.71
#